data_AF-A0A059EY19-F1
#
_entry.id   AF-A0A059EY19-F1
#
_cell.length_a   1.000
_cell.length_b   1.000
_cell.length_c   1.000
_cell.angle_alpha   90.00
_cell.angle_beta   90.00
_cell.angle_gamma   90.00
#
_symmetry.space_group_name_H-M   'P 1'
#
loop_
_entity.id
_entity.type
_entity.pdbx_description
1 polymer ?
#
loop_
_entity_poly.entity_id
_entity_poly.type
_entity_poly.pdbx_seq_one_letter_code
_entity_poly.pdbx_strand_id
1 'polypeptide(L)'
;MLLKKEHRKTIKGFVSENNKRVKNKELTVNLFICYDESIYYNKDVDLIIRTSNVHRLSGFLVRQAARGTKIHFLKCMWPEFTYTHFILSYMIYGLEVFVLENCKKI
;
A
#
# COMPACT_ATOMS: atom_id res chain seq x y z
N MET A 1 31.65 12.30 24.12
CA MET A 1 31.55 13.78 24.02
C MET A 1 30.11 14.13 23.68
N LEU A 2 29.35 14.72 24.61
CA LEU A 2 27.95 15.08 24.37
C LEU A 2 27.88 16.34 23.50
N LEU A 3 27.05 16.32 22.44
CA LEU A 3 26.83 17.50 21.58
C LEU A 3 26.48 18.74 22.42
N LYS A 4 27.13 19.86 22.09
CA LYS A 4 26.85 21.18 22.69
C LYS A 4 25.36 21.51 22.56
N LYS A 5 24.79 22.17 23.58
CA LYS A 5 23.35 22.47 23.66
C LYS A 5 22.81 23.21 22.43
N GLU A 6 23.64 24.04 21.81
CA GLU A 6 23.29 24.81 20.62
C GLU A 6 23.04 23.90 19.41
N HIS A 7 23.95 22.96 19.13
CA HIS A 7 23.79 22.02 18.02
C HIS A 7 22.54 21.15 18.20
N ARG A 8 22.17 20.81 19.44
CA ARG A 8 20.92 20.07 19.72
C ARG A 8 19.67 20.86 19.37
N LYS A 9 19.67 22.19 19.55
CA LYS A 9 18.54 23.04 19.16
C LYS A 9 18.42 23.10 17.64
N THR A 10 19.53 23.25 16.93
CA THR A 10 19.57 23.26 15.45
C THR A 10 19.05 21.94 14.88
N ILE A 11 19.51 20.81 15.41
CA ILE A 11 19.05 19.47 15.00
C ILE A 11 17.55 19.30 15.26
N LYS A 12 17.05 19.74 16.43
CA LYS A 12 15.61 19.68 16.72
C LYS A 12 14.77 20.51 15.76
N GLY A 13 15.25 21.71 15.37
CA GLY A 13 14.61 22.54 14.36
C GLY A 13 14.55 21.84 13.01
N PHE A 14 15.70 21.34 12.54
CA PHE A 14 15.82 20.61 11.27
C PHE A 14 14.92 19.37 11.22
N VAL A 15 14.86 18.57 12.28
CA VAL A 15 14.00 17.37 12.35
C VAL A 15 12.52 17.76 12.30
N SER A 16 12.11 18.80 13.03
CA SER A 16 10.73 19.30 13.03
C SER A 16 10.30 19.79 11.63
N GLU A 17 11.20 20.46 10.93
CA GLU A 17 10.94 21.03 9.61
C GLU A 17 10.89 19.95 8.51
N ASN A 18 11.76 18.94 8.59
CA ASN A 18 11.67 17.77 7.71
C ASN A 18 10.40 16.95 7.97
N ASN A 19 10.02 16.72 9.24
CA ASN A 19 8.78 16.02 9.56
C ASN A 19 7.54 16.77 9.06
N LYS A 20 7.57 18.12 9.01
CA LYS A 20 6.50 18.91 8.37
C LYS A 20 6.49 18.76 6.85
N ARG A 21 7.65 18.62 6.20
CA ARG A 21 7.75 18.35 4.75
C ARG A 21 7.24 16.95 4.38
N VAL A 22 7.42 15.96 5.25
CA VAL A 22 6.92 14.58 5.09
C VAL A 22 5.38 14.49 5.18
N LYS A 23 4.67 15.53 5.67
CA LYS A 23 3.19 15.59 5.59
C LYS A 23 2.62 15.64 4.16
N ASN A 24 3.46 15.79 3.14
CA ASN A 24 3.03 15.65 1.74
C ASN A 24 2.98 14.17 1.34
N LYS A 25 1.80 13.57 1.51
CA LYS A 25 1.38 12.24 1.01
C LYS A 25 2.45 11.16 1.19
N GLU A 26 2.62 10.67 2.42
CA GLU A 26 3.05 9.29 2.58
C GLU A 26 2.04 8.42 1.84
N LEU A 27 2.44 7.91 0.67
CA LEU A 27 1.80 6.74 0.10
C LEU A 27 2.13 5.60 1.06
N THR A 28 1.32 5.44 2.11
CA THR A 28 1.47 4.33 3.04
C THR A 28 1.10 3.06 2.30
N VAL A 29 2.07 2.48 1.60
CA VAL A 29 1.96 1.12 1.06
C VAL A 29 2.03 0.20 2.26
N ASN A 30 0.88 -0.12 2.83
CA ASN A 30 0.78 -1.14 3.86
C ASN A 30 1.10 -2.50 3.22
N LEU A 31 2.37 -2.88 3.22
CA LEU A 31 2.80 -4.22 2.83
C LEU A 31 2.43 -5.17 3.99
N PHE A 32 1.19 -5.65 3.98
CA PHE A 32 0.72 -6.66 4.93
C PHE A 32 1.35 -8.01 4.59
N ILE A 33 2.52 -8.28 5.17
CA ILE A 33 2.96 -9.66 5.42
C ILE A 33 2.14 -10.11 6.63
N CYS A 34 1.13 -10.93 6.38
CA CYS A 34 0.08 -11.33 7.32
C CYS A 34 0.65 -11.78 8.69
N TYR A 35 0.71 -10.85 9.65
CA TYR A 35 0.80 -11.07 11.09
C TYR A 35 0.05 -9.93 11.78
N ASP A 36 -1.28 -9.88 11.61
CA ASP A 36 -2.11 -9.13 12.53
C ASP A 36 -2.56 -10.10 13.63
N GLU A 37 -2.18 -9.83 14.87
CA GLU A 37 -2.60 -10.62 16.03
C GLU A 37 -4.08 -10.38 16.38
N SER A 38 -4.72 -9.40 15.74
CA SER A 38 -6.15 -9.19 15.91
C SER A 38 -6.96 -10.34 15.30
N ILE A 39 -7.93 -10.84 16.08
CA ILE A 39 -8.84 -11.90 15.63
C ILE A 39 -9.67 -11.45 14.41
N TYR A 40 -9.80 -10.13 14.18
CA TYR A 40 -10.60 -9.54 13.10
C TYR A 40 -9.91 -8.37 12.42
N TYR A 41 -9.34 -8.62 11.24
CA TYR A 41 -8.90 -7.56 10.34
C TYR A 41 -10.10 -6.87 9.68
N ASN A 42 -10.43 -5.65 10.13
CA ASN A 42 -11.60 -4.88 9.64
C ASN A 42 -11.24 -3.68 8.76
N LYS A 43 -9.95 -3.46 8.44
CA LYS A 43 -9.56 -2.36 7.57
C LYS A 43 -9.98 -2.62 6.12
N ASP A 44 -10.26 -1.54 5.40
CA ASP A 44 -10.52 -1.59 3.97
C ASP A 44 -9.23 -1.87 3.19
N VAL A 45 -9.39 -2.59 2.09
CA VAL A 45 -8.28 -3.00 1.21
C VAL A 45 -8.66 -2.60 -0.20
N ASP A 46 -7.78 -1.84 -0.85
CA ASP A 46 -8.02 -1.34 -2.20
C ASP A 46 -7.64 -2.36 -3.27
N LEU A 47 -6.49 -3.00 -3.09
CA LEU A 47 -5.87 -3.90 -4.07
C LEU A 47 -5.32 -5.16 -3.41
N ILE A 48 -5.68 -6.32 -3.96
CA ILE A 48 -5.10 -7.64 -3.67
C ILE A 48 -4.33 -8.10 -4.91
N ILE A 49 -3.03 -8.38 -4.74
CA ILE A 49 -2.20 -8.95 -5.81
C ILE A 49 -2.03 -10.44 -5.55
N ARG A 50 -2.41 -11.29 -6.51
CA ARG A 50 -2.33 -12.75 -6.42
C ARG A 50 -1.38 -13.29 -7.48
N THR A 51 -0.24 -13.84 -7.06
CA THR A 51 0.75 -14.46 -7.94
C THR A 51 0.41 -15.92 -8.28
N SER A 52 1.23 -16.56 -9.11
CA SER A 52 1.19 -17.97 -9.49
C SER A 52 0.09 -18.36 -10.49
N ASN A 53 -0.48 -17.41 -11.23
CA ASN A 53 -1.52 -17.62 -12.26
C ASN A 53 -2.77 -18.38 -11.78
N VAL A 54 -3.09 -18.28 -10.49
CA VAL A 54 -4.26 -18.96 -9.91
C VAL A 54 -5.39 -17.97 -9.67
N HIS A 55 -6.55 -18.22 -10.28
CA HIS A 55 -7.74 -17.38 -10.19
C HIS A 55 -8.63 -17.76 -9.00
N ARG A 56 -8.06 -17.76 -7.79
CA ARG A 56 -8.80 -18.00 -6.53
C ARG A 56 -8.17 -17.29 -5.34
N LEU A 57 -9.00 -16.91 -4.36
CA LEU A 57 -8.56 -16.23 -3.14
C LEU A 57 -8.09 -17.18 -2.04
N SER A 58 -8.48 -18.46 -2.07
CA SER A 58 -8.08 -19.46 -1.06
C SER A 58 -8.44 -19.06 0.39
N GLY A 59 -9.59 -18.41 0.58
CA GLY A 59 -10.02 -17.92 1.90
C GLY A 59 -9.33 -16.64 2.38
N PHE A 60 -8.47 -16.03 1.57
CA PHE A 60 -7.76 -14.80 1.92
C PHE A 60 -8.67 -13.56 1.74
N LEU A 61 -8.87 -12.80 2.83
CA LEU A 61 -9.58 -11.51 2.85
C LEU A 61 -10.92 -11.51 2.07
N VAL A 62 -11.70 -12.59 2.20
CA VAL A 62 -12.95 -12.78 1.44
C VAL A 62 -13.97 -11.64 1.70
N ARG A 63 -14.02 -11.13 2.93
CA ARG A 63 -14.92 -10.02 3.30
C ARG A 63 -14.55 -8.72 2.58
N GLN A 64 -13.26 -8.41 2.46
CA GLN A 64 -12.76 -7.25 1.74
C GLN A 64 -13.01 -7.41 0.24
N ALA A 65 -12.69 -8.57 -0.33
CA ALA A 65 -13.00 -8.90 -1.72
C ALA A 65 -14.49 -8.67 -2.04
N ALA A 66 -15.39 -9.12 -1.16
CA ALA A 66 -16.84 -8.93 -1.33
C ALA A 66 -17.27 -7.45 -1.25
N ARG A 67 -16.52 -6.58 -0.56
CA ARG A 67 -16.78 -5.13 -0.46
C ARG A 67 -16.30 -4.34 -1.69
N GLY A 68 -15.67 -4.99 -2.65
CA GLY A 68 -15.26 -4.36 -3.90
C GLY A 68 -13.77 -4.05 -4.03
N THR A 69 -12.92 -4.63 -3.17
CA THR A 69 -11.47 -4.66 -3.35
C THR A 69 -11.11 -5.20 -4.74
N LYS A 70 -10.13 -4.58 -5.40
CA LYS A 70 -9.65 -5.02 -6.73
C LYS A 70 -8.67 -6.15 -6.58
N ILE A 71 -8.79 -7.15 -7.44
CA ILE A 71 -7.96 -8.36 -7.38
C ILE A 71 -7.20 -8.46 -8.70
N HIS A 72 -5.88 -8.34 -8.63
CA HIS A 72 -5.01 -8.44 -9.79
C HIS A 72 -4.25 -9.78 -9.77
N PHE A 73 -4.51 -10.62 -10.77
CA PHE A 73 -3.85 -11.91 -10.92
C PHE A 73 -2.59 -11.78 -11.78
N LEU A 74 -1.44 -12.15 -11.22
CA LEU A 74 -0.16 -12.19 -11.88
C LEU A 74 0.25 -13.62 -12.19
N LYS A 75 0.90 -13.80 -13.35
CA LYS A 75 1.40 -15.11 -13.79
C LYS A 75 2.71 -15.52 -13.13
N CYS A 76 3.53 -14.56 -12.67
CA CYS A 76 4.81 -14.84 -12.04
C CYS A 76 4.64 -15.61 -10.72
N MET A 77 5.63 -16.41 -10.36
CA MET A 77 5.66 -17.08 -9.06
C MET A 77 6.01 -16.09 -7.96
N TRP A 78 5.66 -16.40 -6.71
CA TRP A 78 5.98 -15.52 -5.56
C TRP A 78 7.49 -15.19 -5.44
N PRO A 79 8.43 -16.13 -5.58
CA PRO A 79 9.87 -15.81 -5.53
C PRO A 79 10.35 -14.90 -6.67
N GLU A 80 9.59 -14.80 -7.77
CA GLU A 80 9.88 -13.96 -8.93
C GLU A 80 9.20 -12.60 -8.84
N PHE A 81 8.41 -12.36 -7.80
CA PHE A 81 7.69 -11.11 -7.63
C PHE A 81 8.68 -9.98 -7.33
N THR A 82 8.66 -8.95 -8.17
CA THR A 82 9.56 -7.80 -8.08
C THR A 82 8.79 -6.50 -7.91
N TYR A 83 9.52 -5.43 -7.57
CA TYR A 83 8.96 -4.09 -7.46
C TYR A 83 8.23 -3.63 -8.73
N THR A 84 8.69 -4.03 -9.92
CA THR A 84 8.01 -3.67 -11.18
C THR A 84 6.62 -4.30 -11.28
N HIS A 85 6.43 -5.54 -10.83
CA HIS A 85 5.13 -6.18 -10.75
C HIS A 85 4.17 -5.43 -9.83
N PHE A 86 4.68 -4.95 -8.69
CA PHE A 86 3.91 -4.13 -7.76
C PHE A 86 3.48 -2.80 -8.39
N ILE A 87 4.41 -2.02 -8.95
CA ILE A 87 4.08 -0.74 -9.59
C ILE A 87 3.08 -0.94 -10.72
N LEU A 88 3.29 -1.91 -11.61
CA LEU A 88 2.37 -2.17 -12.72
C LEU A 88 0.97 -2.50 -12.21
N SER A 89 0.87 -3.33 -11.16
CA SER A 89 -0.41 -3.66 -10.54
C SER A 89 -1.10 -2.44 -9.94
N TYR A 90 -0.34 -1.58 -9.26
CA TYR A 90 -0.84 -0.35 -8.69
C TYR A 90 -1.29 0.66 -9.76
N MET A 91 -0.54 0.77 -10.87
CA MET A 91 -0.90 1.64 -11.99
C MET A 91 -2.19 1.17 -12.68
N ILE A 92 -2.36 -0.13 -12.89
CA ILE A 92 -3.60 -0.70 -13.44
C ILE A 92 -4.79 -0.34 -12.56
N TYR A 93 -4.66 -0.54 -11.24
CA TYR A 93 -5.69 -0.13 -10.28
C TYR A 93 -6.02 1.36 -10.39
N GLY A 94 -5.01 2.23 -10.43
CA GLY A 94 -5.21 3.67 -10.57
C GLY A 94 -5.94 4.05 -11.87
N LEU A 95 -5.62 3.40 -12.99
CA LEU A 95 -6.31 3.59 -14.27
C LEU A 95 -7.76 3.12 -14.21
N GLU A 96 -8.03 1.96 -13.61
CA GLU A 96 -9.40 1.45 -13.44
C GLU A 96 -10.26 2.41 -12.61
N VAL A 97 -9.72 2.90 -11.48
CA VAL A 97 -10.40 3.89 -10.64
C VAL A 97 -10.68 5.16 -11.42
N PHE A 98 -9.68 5.68 -12.14
CA PHE A 98 -9.83 6.86 -12.98
C PHE A 98 -10.93 6.67 -14.05
N VAL A 99 -10.92 5.55 -14.76
CA VAL A 99 -11.95 5.25 -15.77
C VAL A 99 -13.33 5.15 -15.13
N LEU A 100 -13.48 4.44 -14.02
CA LEU A 100 -14.76 4.32 -13.32
C LEU A 100 -15.31 5.67 -12.83
N GLU A 101 -14.44 6.55 -12.33
CA GLU A 101 -14.84 7.89 -11.90
C GLU A 101 -15.28 8.78 -13.05
N ASN A 102 -14.66 8.65 -14.23
CA ASN A 102 -15.02 9.44 -15.41
C ASN A 102 -16.23 8.86 -16.16
N CYS A 103 -16.38 7.53 -16.21
CA CYS A 103 -17.54 6.88 -16.83
C CYS A 103 -18.83 7.03 -16.01
N LYS A 104 -18.74 7.16 -14.68
CA LYS A 104 -19.90 7.44 -13.82
C LYS A 104 -20.40 8.90 -13.89
N LYS A 105 -19.65 9.79 -14.53
CA LYS A 105 -20.02 11.21 -14.73
C LYS A 105 -20.83 11.44 -16.03
N ILE A 106 -21.18 10.39 -16.75
CA ILE A 106 -22.06 10.38 -17.93
C ILE A 106 -23.36 9.71 -17.53
#